data_AF-A0A1S2KIS5-F1
#
_entry.id   AF-A0A1S2KIS5-F1
#
_cell.length_a   1.000
_cell.length_b   1.000
_cell.length_c   1.000
_cell.angle_alpha   90.00
_cell.angle_beta   90.00
_cell.angle_gamma   90.00
#
_symmetry.space_group_name_H-M   'P 1'
#
loop_
_entity.id
_entity.type
_entity.pdbx_description
1 polymer ?
#
loop_
_entity_poly.entity_id
_entity_poly.type
_entity_poly.pdbx_seq_one_letter_code
_entity_poly.pdbx_strand_id
1 'polypeptide(L)' 'MAQPTTTPARVCSNCDGFPTVRVTLGGRDRHGHLRTITVHCPACHGTGTRPARRPMPARTEVAA' A
#
# COMPACT_ATOMS: atom_id res chain seq x y z
N MET A 1 -1.00 4.14 -36.50
CA MET A 1 -1.76 4.30 -35.24
C MET A 1 -0.80 3.96 -34.09
N ALA A 2 -0.54 4.89 -33.17
CA ALA A 2 0.31 4.63 -32.00
C ALA A 2 -0.57 4.17 -30.83
N GLN A 3 -0.25 3.02 -30.24
CA GLN A 3 -0.92 2.52 -29.05
C GLN A 3 -0.26 3.17 -27.81
N PRO A 4 -1.04 3.76 -26.89
CA PRO A 4 -0.50 4.18 -25.61
C PRO A 4 -0.07 2.94 -24.80
N THR A 5 1.21 2.85 -24.45
CA THR A 5 1.72 1.84 -23.52
C THR A 5 1.33 2.26 -22.10
N THR A 6 0.35 1.56 -21.51
CA THR A 6 -0.01 1.79 -20.10
C THR A 6 1.07 1.18 -19.21
N THR A 7 1.81 2.03 -18.49
CA THR A 7 2.70 1.56 -17.43
C THR A 7 1.85 0.92 -16.32
N PRO A 8 2.12 -0.34 -15.93
CA PRO A 8 1.37 -0.97 -14.85
C PRO A 8 1.53 -0.15 -13.56
N ALA A 9 0.40 0.16 -12.92
CA ALA A 9 0.38 0.88 -11.66
C ALA A 9 1.21 0.12 -10.62
N ARG A 10 2.11 0.82 -9.92
CA ARG A 10 2.96 0.24 -8.87
C ARG A 10 2.16 0.10 -7.57
N VAL A 11 1.11 -0.73 -7.60
CA VAL A 11 0.24 -0.97 -6.45
C VAL A 11 1.01 -1.70 -5.36
N CYS A 12 0.84 -1.26 -4.12
CA CYS A 12 1.39 -1.96 -2.96
C CYS A 12 0.66 -3.31 -2.76
N SER A 13 1.37 -4.43 -2.90
CA SER A 13 0.83 -5.77 -2.71
C SER A 13 0.43 -6.11 -1.28
N ASN A 14 0.78 -5.27 -0.29
CA ASN A 14 0.42 -5.50 1.10
C ASN A 14 -0.96 -4.94 1.46
N CYS A 15 -1.51 -4.08 0.62
CA CYS A 15 -2.84 -3.51 0.81
C CYS A 15 -3.71 -3.57 -0.44
N ASP A 16 -3.22 -4.19 -1.52
CA ASP A 16 -3.98 -4.46 -2.75
C ASP A 16 -4.72 -3.25 -3.33
N GLY A 17 -4.14 -2.06 -3.20
CA GLY A 17 -4.74 -0.80 -3.66
C GLY A 17 -5.66 -0.08 -2.66
N PHE A 18 -5.80 -0.58 -1.43
CA PHE A 18 -6.57 0.04 -0.34
C PHE A 18 -5.65 0.55 0.78
N PRO A 19 -4.91 1.65 0.56
CA PRO A 19 -3.89 2.09 1.51
C PRO A 19 -4.42 2.76 2.77
N THR A 20 -5.69 3.17 2.77
CA THR A 20 -6.34 3.86 3.89
C THR A 20 -7.74 3.32 4.06
N VAL A 21 -8.10 2.94 5.29
CA VAL A 21 -9.45 2.46 5.63
C VAL A 21 -9.98 3.19 6.86
N ARG A 22 -11.31 3.31 6.94
CA ARG A 22 -12.00 3.83 8.12
C ARG A 22 -12.53 2.66 8.94
N VAL A 23 -12.16 2.61 10.21
CA VAL A 23 -12.60 1.58 11.15
C VAL A 23 -13.43 2.24 12.24
N THR A 24 -14.66 1.76 12.42
CA THR A 24 -15.48 2.16 13.56
C THR A 24 -15.03 1.36 14.78
N LEU A 25 -14.47 2.06 15.77
CA LEU A 25 -14.32 1.50 17.11
C LEU A 25 -15.70 1.39 17.71
N GLY A 26 -16.08 0.17 18.09
CA GLY A 26 -17.40 -0.11 18.66
C GLY A 26 -17.75 0.80 19.83
N GLY A 27 -19.06 0.88 20.09
CA GLY A 27 -19.61 1.82 21.06
C GLY A 27 -19.87 3.20 20.45
N ARG A 28 -20.54 4.03 21.25
CA ARG A 28 -20.81 5.44 20.93
C ARG A 28 -20.12 6.29 21.98
N ASP A 29 -19.69 7.48 21.61
CA ASP A 29 -19.21 8.43 22.60
C ASP A 29 -20.35 8.94 23.49
N ARG A 30 -20.02 9.75 24.49
CA ARG A 30 -20.97 10.34 25.43
C ARG A 30 -22.05 11.23 24.77
N HIS A 31 -21.85 11.61 23.51
CA HIS A 31 -22.77 12.39 22.70
C HIS A 31 -23.55 11.53 21.69
N GLY A 32 -23.29 10.22 21.66
CA GLY A 32 -23.96 9.26 20.78
C GLY A 32 -23.28 9.07 19.42
N HIS A 33 -22.11 9.66 19.17
CA HIS A 33 -21.42 9.50 17.88
C HIS A 33 -20.61 8.21 17.82
N LEU A 34 -20.56 7.61 16.62
CA LEU A 34 -19.68 6.48 16.35
C LEU A 34 -18.22 6.96 16.31
N ARG A 35 -17.36 6.31 17.07
CA ARG A 35 -15.93 6.60 17.04
C ARG A 35 -15.32 5.92 15.83
N THR A 36 -14.83 6.71 14.87
CA THR A 36 -14.18 6.19 13.67
C THR A 36 -12.72 6.64 13.66
N ILE A 37 -11.81 5.70 13.41
CA ILE A 37 -10.40 5.98 13.16
C ILE A 37 -10.04 5.70 11.71
N THR A 38 -9.00 6.40 11.26
CA THR A 38 -8.37 6.14 9.97
C THR A 38 -7.12 5.30 10.20
N VAL A 39 -7.03 4.17 9.52
CA VAL A 39 -5.86 3.29 9.58
C VAL A 39 -5.18 3.31 8.22
N HIS A 40 -3.86 3.50 8.22
CA HIS A 40 -3.03 3.46 7.03
C HIS A 40 -2.26 2.14 6.94
N CYS A 41 -2.06 1.65 5.73
CA CYS A 41 -1.18 0.51 5.49
C CYS A 41 0.25 0.88 5.94
N PRO A 42 0.85 0.14 6.90
CA PRO A 42 2.18 0.47 7.42
C PRO A 42 3.27 0.26 6.38
N ALA A 43 2.98 -0.52 5.33
CA ALA A 43 3.90 -0.73 4.25
C ALA A 43 4.03 0.55 3.38
N CYS A 44 2.94 1.04 2.81
CA CYS A 44 2.98 2.21 1.93
C CYS A 44 2.72 3.55 2.65
N HIS A 45 2.48 3.54 3.96
CA HIS A 45 2.12 4.72 4.74
C HIS A 45 0.94 5.52 4.16
N GLY A 46 -0.03 4.83 3.56
CA GLY A 46 -1.23 5.47 3.01
C GLY A 46 -1.13 5.91 1.54
N THR A 47 0.02 5.77 0.88
CA THR A 47 0.19 6.25 -0.52
C THR A 47 -0.35 5.30 -1.59
N GLY A 48 -0.65 4.04 -1.25
CA GLY A 48 -1.14 3.03 -2.20
C GLY A 48 -0.09 2.50 -3.18
N THR A 49 1.08 3.12 -3.21
CA THR A 49 2.19 2.76 -4.10
C THR A 49 3.45 2.54 -3.30
N ARG A 50 4.30 1.63 -3.75
CA ARG A 50 5.65 1.48 -3.21
C ARG A 50 6.66 1.65 -4.33
N PRO A 51 7.78 2.34 -4.08
CA PRO A 51 8.89 2.32 -5.02
C PRO A 51 9.36 0.88 -5.20
N ALA A 52 9.82 0.57 -6.41
CA ALA A 52 10.35 -0.76 -6.71
C ALA A 52 11.43 -1.09 -5.67
N ARG A 53 11.25 -2.22 -4.96
CA ARG A 53 12.31 -2.72 -4.07
C ARG A 53 13.54 -2.89 -4.93
N ARG A 54 14.62 -2.17 -4.58
CA ARG A 54 15.91 -2.36 -5.25
C ARG A 54 16.24 -3.85 -5.12
N PRO A 55 16.38 -4.60 -6.24
CA PRO A 55 16.71 -6.00 -6.14
C PRO A 55 18.01 -6.11 -5.34
N MET A 56 18.01 -7.00 -4.35
CA MET A 56 19.24 -7.38 -3.69
C MET A 56 20.16 -7.92 -4.78
N PRO A 57 21.43 -7.48 -4.87
CA PRO A 57 22.33 -8.03 -5.87
C PRO A 57 22.36 -9.55 -5.66
N ALA A 58 21.93 -10.30 -6.68
CA ALA A 58 22.12 -11.73 -6.68
C ALA A 58 23.63 -11.95 -6.49
N ARG A 59 24.00 -12.81 -5.52
CA ARG A 59 25.40 -13.23 -5.37
C ARG A 59 25.73 -14.01 -6.65
N THR A 60 26.35 -13.34 -7.62
CA THR A 60 26.88 -14.03 -8.78
C THR A 60 28.06 -14.84 -8.27
N GLU A 61 27.89 -16.17 -8.17
CA GLU A 61 28.99 -17.08 -7.97
C GLU A 61 29.90 -16.96 -9.19
N VAL A 62 31.10 -16.43 -8.97
CA VAL A 62 32.15 -16.34 -9.99
C VAL A 62 32.70 -17.75 -10.15
N ALA A 63 32.30 -18.45 -11.21
CA ALA A 63 32.96 -19.69 -11.63
C ALA A 63 34.32 -19.33 -12.25
N ALA A 64 35.38 -19.90 -11.70
CA ALA A 64 36.75 -19.86 -12.19
C ALA A 64 37.05 -21.06 -13.09
#